data_AF-B0YJT7-F1
#
_entry.id   AF-B0YJT7-F1
#
_cell.length_a   1.000
_cell.length_b   1.000
_cell.length_c   1.000
_cell.angle_alpha   90.00
_cell.angle_beta   90.00
_cell.angle_gamma   90.00
#
_symmetry.space_group_name_H-M   'P 1'
#
loop_
_entity.id
_entity.type
_entity.pdbx_description
1 polymer ?
#
loop_
_entity_poly.entity_id
_entity_poly.type
_entity_poly.pdbx_seq_one_letter_code
_entity_poly.pdbx_strand_id
1 'polypeptide(L)' 'CWIIFRDAKSKELKEQHPELSVQQISTRCSELWHDLTPEEKKPWKDAAQSAKEEHMRQH' A
#
# COMPACT_ATOMS: atom_id res chain seq x y z
N CYS A 1 1.76 -6.10 -3.69
CA CYS A 1 1.85 -5.01 -4.69
C CYS A 1 1.98 -3.67 -4.01
N TRP A 2 2.78 -2.78 -4.59
CA TRP A 2 2.91 -1.37 -4.18
C TRP A 2 1.55 -0.66 -3.99
N ILE A 3 0.55 -0.96 -4.83
CA ILE A 3 -0.77 -0.32 -4.76
C ILE A 3 -1.49 -0.60 -3.44
N ILE A 4 -1.51 -1.84 -2.96
CA ILE A 4 -2.18 -2.20 -1.69
C ILE A 4 -1.46 -1.59 -0.49
N PHE A 5 -0.12 -1.63 -0.51
CA PHE A 5 0.69 -1.00 0.53
C PHE A 5 0.44 0.51 0.60
N ARG A 6 0.50 1.18 -0.56
CA ARG A 6 0.28 2.62 -0.64
C ARG A 6 -1.15 2.98 -0.25
N ASP A 7 -2.16 2.21 -0.64
CA ASP A 7 -3.53 2.45 -0.22
C ASP A 7 -3.68 2.38 1.31
N ALA A 8 -3.24 1.28 1.91
CA ALA A 8 -3.28 1.08 3.36
C ALA A 8 -2.52 2.17 4.12
N LYS A 9 -1.27 2.47 3.72
CA LYS A 9 -0.47 3.52 4.38
C LYS A 9 -0.95 4.93 4.09
N SER A 10 -1.48 5.20 2.90
CA SER A 10 -2.03 6.52 2.62
C SER A 10 -3.24 6.82 3.49
N LYS A 11 -4.10 5.83 3.75
CA LYS A 11 -5.26 5.97 4.63
C LYS A 11 -4.82 6.22 6.08
N GLU A 12 -3.87 5.44 6.57
CA GLU A 12 -3.32 5.57 7.92
C GLU A 12 -2.61 6.93 8.13
N LEU A 13 -1.84 7.39 7.15
CA LEU A 13 -1.16 8.68 7.19
C LEU A 13 -2.15 9.85 7.08
N LYS A 14 -3.21 9.71 6.30
CA LYS A 14 -4.25 10.73 6.15
C LYS A 14 -5.11 10.84 7.41
N GLU A 15 -5.32 9.73 8.11
CA GLU A 15 -6.04 9.73 9.39
C GLU A 15 -5.21 10.35 10.51
N GLN A 16 -3.92 10.03 10.58
CA GLN A 16 -2.99 10.62 11.56
C GLN A 16 -2.66 12.09 11.25
N HIS A 17 -2.55 12.42 9.96
CA HIS A 17 -2.18 13.74 9.48
C HIS A 17 -3.09 14.18 8.33
N PRO A 18 -4.34 14.60 8.65
CA PRO A 18 -5.27 15.10 7.63
C PRO A 18 -4.80 16.39 6.95
N GLU A 19 -3.82 17.08 7.53
CA GLU A 19 -3.13 18.24 6.96
C GLU A 19 -2.17 17.91 5.82
N LEU A 20 -1.68 16.66 5.74
CA LEU A 20 -0.73 16.26 4.71
C LEU A 20 -1.43 16.12 3.36
N SER A 21 -0.83 16.73 2.34
CA SER A 21 -1.29 16.57 0.98
C SER A 21 -1.05 15.15 0.47
N VAL A 22 -1.92 14.69 -0.43
CA VAL A 22 -1.81 13.36 -1.08
C VAL A 22 -0.42 13.14 -1.69
N GLN A 23 0.21 14.21 -2.21
CA GLN A 23 1.55 14.14 -2.77
C GLN A 23 2.62 13.85 -1.71
N GLN A 24 2.56 14.50 -0.54
CA GLN A 24 3.47 14.24 0.58
C GLN A 24 3.30 12.83 1.14
N ILE A 25 2.05 12.37 1.26
CA ILE A 25 1.71 11.01 1.67
C ILE A 25 2.28 10.01 0.66
N SER A 26 2.14 10.27 -0.64
CA SER A 26 2.68 9.40 -1.69
C SER A 26 4.20 9.33 -1.67
N THR A 27 4.90 10.45 -1.48
CA THR A 27 6.37 10.47 -1.38
C THR A 27 6.83 9.63 -0.19
N ARG A 28 6.24 9.83 1.00
CA ARG A 28 6.56 9.04 2.20
C ARG A 28 6.30 7.56 2.01
N CYS A 29 5.16 7.21 1.40
CA CYS A 29 4.86 5.81 1.09
C CYS A 29 5.90 5.21 0.14
N SER A 30 6.36 5.97 -0.87
CA SER A 30 7.38 5.51 -1.81
C SER A 30 8.69 5.22 -1.09
N GLU A 31 9.16 6.13 -0.25
CA GLU A 31 10.38 5.94 0.54
C GLU A 31 10.28 4.70 1.42
N LEU A 32 9.19 4.56 2.19
CA LEU A 32 8.95 3.37 3.01
C LEU A 32 8.97 2.08 2.16
N TRP A 33 8.28 2.06 1.03
CA TRP A 33 8.26 0.89 0.17
C TRP A 33 9.63 0.55 -0.42
N HIS A 34 10.46 1.55 -0.71
CA HIS A 34 11.83 1.32 -1.17
C HIS A 34 12.71 0.74 -0.06
N ASP A 35 12.52 1.21 1.18
CA ASP A 35 13.23 0.75 2.37
C ASP A 35 12.83 -0.68 2.79
N LEU A 36 11.57 -1.07 2.58
CA LEU A 36 11.08 -2.41 2.93
C LEU A 36 11.90 -3.54 2.29
N THR A 37 12.20 -4.54 3.12
CA THR A 37 12.89 -5.76 2.69
C THR A 37 11.99 -6.65 1.80
N PRO A 38 12.57 -7.57 1.00
CA PRO A 38 11.79 -8.53 0.22
C PRO A 38 10.86 -9.41 1.08
N GLU A 39 11.25 -9.67 2.34
CA GLU A 39 10.46 -10.43 3.31
C GLU A 39 9.22 -9.65 3.76
N GLU A 40 9.37 -8.36 4.04
CA GLU A 40 8.25 -7.49 4.39
C GLU A 40 7.34 -7.19 3.20
N LYS A 41 7.88 -7.19 1.97
CA LYS A 41 7.12 -7.08 0.72
C LYS A 41 6.28 -8.33 0.41
N LYS A 42 6.61 -9.47 1.02
CA LYS A 42 5.96 -10.77 0.77
C LYS A 42 4.46 -10.77 1.12
N PRO A 43 4.01 -10.37 2.33
CA PRO A 43 2.58 -10.29 2.65
C PRO A 43 1.82 -9.33 1.74
N TRP A 44 2.42 -8.21 1.33
CA TRP A 44 1.78 -7.28 0.39
C TRP A 44 1.60 -7.88 -1.00
N LYS A 45 2.53 -8.72 -1.46
CA LYS A 45 2.40 -9.45 -2.73
C LYS A 45 1.31 -10.51 -2.63
N ASP A 46 1.28 -11.27 -1.54
CA ASP A 46 0.27 -12.29 -1.27
C ASP A 46 -1.15 -11.69 -1.21
N ALA A 47 -1.33 -10.62 -0.43
CA ALA A 47 -2.58 -9.87 -0.36
C ALA A 47 -3.03 -9.35 -1.73
N ALA A 48 -2.09 -8.93 -2.58
CA ALA A 48 -2.41 -8.48 -3.94
C ALA A 48 -2.79 -9.60 -4.88
N GLN A 49 -2.24 -10.80 -4.68
CA GLN A 49 -2.63 -11.97 -5.42
C GLN A 49 -4.02 -12.44 -4.97
N SER A 50 -4.28 -12.47 -3.67
CA SER A 50 -5.60 -12.81 -3.11
C SER A 50 -6.69 -11.84 -3.57
N ALA A 51 -6.43 -10.53 -3.54
CA ALA A 51 -7.39 -9.53 -4.01
C ALA A 51 -7.67 -9.64 -5.52
N LYS A 52 -6.67 -10.01 -6.32
CA LYS A 52 -6.85 -10.29 -7.76
C LYS A 52 -7.71 -11.53 -8.01
N GLU A 53 -7.44 -12.61 -7.27
CA GLU A 53 -8.24 -13.85 -7.32
C GLU A 53 -9.70 -13.60 -6.94
N GLU A 54 -9.95 -12.86 -5.87
CA GLU A 54 -11.30 -12.52 -5.43
C GLU A 54 -12.05 -11.68 -6.48
N HIS A 55 -11.38 -10.68 -7.07
CA HIS A 55 -11.95 -9.89 -8.16
C HIS A 55 -12.20 -10.71 -9.44
N MET A 56 -11.34 -11.69 -9.76
CA MET A 56 -11.56 -12.58 -10.90
C MET A 56 -12.70 -13.57 -10.65
N ARG A 57 -12.91 -14.00 -9.41
CA ARG A 57 -13.96 -14.96 -9.04
C ARG A 57 -15.35 -14.35 -8.97
N GLN A 58 -15.45 -13.03 -8.85
CA GLN A 58 -16.70 -12.29 -8.90
C GLN A 58 -17.08 -11.79 -10.32
N HIS A 59 -16.34 -12.20 -11.35
CA HIS A 59 -16.64 -11.95 -12.76
C HIS A 59 -16.93 -13.26 -13.49
#